data_AF-A0A1Y4JI23-F1
#
_entry.id   AF-A0A1Y4JI23-F1
#
_cell.length_a   1.000
_cell.length_b   1.000
_cell.length_c   1.000
_cell.angle_alpha   90.00
_cell.angle_beta   90.00
_cell.angle_gamma   90.00
#
_symmetry.space_group_name_H-M   'P 1'
#
loop_
_entity.id
_entity.type
_entity.pdbx_description
1 polymer ?
#
loop_
_entity_poly.entity_id
_entity_poly.type
_entity_poly.pdbx_seq_one_letter_code
_entity_poly.pdbx_strand_id
1 'polypeptide(L)'
;MSRRYQKVQELLPQIKQMLEQGMSQREVAESLGLKGEQPVHDLLKRERKKEIQGIRKQRGRKPAKTLAEYKRENKRLQMENELLRDFLQSTGRK
;
A
#
# COMPACT_ATOMS: atom_id res chain seq x y z
N MET A 1 -8.42 2.94 24.42
CA MET A 1 -9.64 3.58 23.87
C MET A 1 -10.02 2.92 22.55
N SER A 2 -11.17 2.24 22.49
CA SER A 2 -11.67 1.68 21.23
C SER A 2 -12.09 2.79 20.26
N ARG A 3 -11.71 2.67 18.99
CA ARG A 3 -12.02 3.68 17.97
C ARG A 3 -13.51 3.61 17.63
N ARG A 4 -14.14 4.75 17.27
CA ARG A 4 -15.58 4.79 16.91
C ARG A 4 -15.97 3.71 15.90
N TYR A 5 -15.15 3.45 14.88
CA TYR A 5 -15.49 2.44 13.86
C TYR A 5 -15.44 0.99 14.37
N GLN A 6 -14.64 0.67 15.39
CA GLN A 6 -14.58 -0.68 15.96
C GLN A 6 -15.90 -1.01 16.66
N LYS A 7 -16.44 -0.06 17.42
CA LYS A 7 -17.76 -0.18 18.06
C LYS A 7 -18.89 -0.43 17.05
N VAL A 8 -18.84 0.26 15.90
CA VAL A 8 -19.82 0.07 14.82
C VAL A 8 -19.61 -1.28 14.11
N GLN A 9 -18.37 -1.77 14.03
CA GLN A 9 -18.05 -3.07 13.43
C GLN A 9 -18.52 -4.24 14.30
N GLU A 10 -18.52 -4.10 15.63
CA GLU A 10 -19.07 -5.09 16.55
C GLU A 10 -20.58 -5.33 16.32
N LEU A 11 -21.31 -4.30 15.84
CA LEU A 11 -22.74 -4.37 15.53
C LEU A 11 -23.04 -4.97 14.14
N LEU A 12 -22.04 -5.39 13.37
CA LEU A 12 -22.23 -5.94 12.02
C LEU A 12 -23.24 -7.11 11.97
N PRO A 13 -23.22 -8.11 12.87
CA PRO A 13 -24.17 -9.22 12.81
C PRO A 13 -25.61 -8.75 12.97
N GLN A 14 -25.83 -7.84 13.92
CA GLN A 14 -27.14 -7.25 14.20
C GLN A 14 -27.64 -6.43 13.01
N ILE A 15 -26.78 -5.60 12.41
CA ILE A 15 -27.10 -4.83 11.21
C ILE A 15 -27.51 -5.75 10.05
N LYS A 16 -26.83 -6.88 9.84
CA LYS A 16 -27.19 -7.85 8.79
C LYS A 16 -28.57 -8.47 9.03
N GLN A 17 -28.87 -8.88 10.26
CA GLN A 17 -30.20 -9.42 10.60
C GLN A 17 -31.31 -8.40 10.34
N MET A 18 -31.08 -7.13 10.70
CA MET A 18 -32.06 -6.07 10.49
C MET A 18 -32.30 -5.77 8.99
N LEU A 19 -31.24 -5.85 8.18
CA LEU A 19 -31.36 -5.70 6.72
C LEU A 19 -32.09 -6.90 6.09
N GLU A 20 -31.85 -8.12 6.58
CA GLU A 20 -32.58 -9.33 6.15
C GLU A 20 -34.08 -9.26 6.50
N GLN A 21 -34.42 -8.60 7.61
CA GLN A 21 -35.80 -8.30 7.99
C GLN A 21 -36.46 -7.21 7.13
N GLY A 22 -35.73 -6.62 6.17
CA GLY A 22 -36.24 -5.64 5.23
C GLY A 22 -36.13 -4.18 5.68
N MET A 23 -35.48 -3.90 6.81
CA MET A 23 -35.27 -2.50 7.25
C MET A 23 -34.31 -1.75 6.32
N SER A 24 -34.55 -0.46 6.15
CA SER A 24 -33.64 0.39 5.39
C SER A 24 -32.36 0.71 6.17
N GLN A 25 -31.26 1.00 5.47
CA GLN A 25 -29.99 1.36 6.13
C GLN A 25 -30.10 2.59 7.05
N ARG A 26 -31.06 3.48 6.78
CA ARG A 26 -31.37 4.65 7.63
C ARG A 26 -32.09 4.24 8.91
N GLU A 27 -33.14 3.43 8.79
CA GLU A 27 -33.88 2.89 9.94
C GLU A 27 -32.96 2.10 10.88
N VAL A 28 -32.07 1.27 10.32
CA VAL A 28 -31.08 0.52 11.10
C VAL A 28 -30.10 1.46 11.82
N ALA A 29 -29.71 2.57 11.20
CA ALA A 29 -28.84 3.56 11.83
C ALA A 29 -29.55 4.29 12.98
N GLU A 30 -30.82 4.64 12.79
CA GLU A 30 -31.66 5.29 13.81
C GLU A 30 -31.93 4.37 15.00
N SER A 31 -32.33 3.12 14.75
CA SER A 31 -32.61 2.12 15.79
C SER A 31 -31.38 1.80 16.65
N LEU A 32 -30.19 1.83 16.04
CA LEU A 32 -28.91 1.57 16.71
C LEU A 32 -28.25 2.85 17.26
N GLY A 33 -28.87 4.02 17.08
CA GLY A 33 -28.33 5.30 17.55
C GLY A 33 -26.99 5.67 16.91
N LEU A 34 -26.72 5.21 15.69
CA LEU A 34 -25.46 5.43 14.99
C LEU A 34 -25.38 6.86 14.47
N LYS A 35 -24.45 7.65 15.02
CA LYS A 35 -24.20 9.03 14.61
C LYS A 35 -23.27 9.10 13.39
N GLY A 36 -23.67 9.83 12.36
CA GLY A 36 -22.88 10.09 11.15
C GLY A 36 -23.76 10.26 9.92
N GLU A 37 -23.17 10.65 8.79
CA GLU A 37 -23.93 10.85 7.53
C GLU A 37 -24.43 9.53 6.95
N GLN A 38 -23.57 8.50 6.88
CA GLN A 38 -23.92 7.17 6.32
C GLN A 38 -23.20 6.00 7.03
N PRO A 39 -23.40 5.81 8.35
CA PRO A 39 -22.60 4.88 9.15
C PRO A 39 -22.72 3.42 8.71
N VAL A 40 -23.94 2.96 8.37
CA VAL A 40 -24.21 1.59 7.93
C VAL A 40 -23.70 1.34 6.50
N HIS A 41 -23.92 2.30 5.59
CA HIS A 41 -23.42 2.20 4.21
C HIS A 41 -21.90 2.05 4.16
N ASP A 42 -21.18 2.90 4.90
CA ASP A 42 -19.72 2.89 4.96
C ASP A 42 -19.17 1.60 5.56
N LEU A 43 -19.84 1.06 6.58
CA LEU A 43 -19.49 -0.23 7.16
C LEU A 43 -19.60 -1.35 6.12
N LEU A 44 -20.74 -1.47 5.45
CA LEU A 44 -20.98 -2.50 4.43
C LEU A 44 -20.04 -2.36 3.22
N LYS A 45 -19.72 -1.12 2.83
CA LYS A 45 -18.73 -0.83 1.77
C LYS A 45 -17.33 -1.32 2.14
N ARG A 46 -16.95 -1.22 3.42
CA ARG A 46 -15.65 -1.72 3.91
C ARG A 46 -15.61 -3.24 3.96
N GLU A 47 -16.68 -3.90 4.42
CA GLU A 47 -16.73 -5.37 4.44
C GLU A 47 -16.63 -5.95 3.02
N ARG A 48 -17.38 -5.40 2.06
CA ARG A 48 -17.27 -5.78 0.64
C ARG A 48 -15.84 -5.62 0.09
N LYS A 49 -15.12 -4.58 0.50
CA LYS A 49 -13.71 -4.38 0.11
C LYS A 49 -12.75 -5.39 0.74
N LYS A 50 -13.07 -6.02 1.88
CA LYS A 50 -12.26 -7.09 2.45
C LYS A 50 -12.44 -8.40 1.69
N GLU A 51 -13.67 -8.68 1.25
CA GLU A 51 -14.00 -9.85 0.41
C GLU A 51 -13.35 -9.76 -0.97
N ILE A 52 -13.24 -8.54 -1.52
CA ILE A 52 -12.45 -8.28 -2.72
C ILE A 52 -10.97 -8.39 -2.34
N GLN A 53 -10.47 -9.62 -2.31
CA GLN A 53 -9.07 -10.02 -2.26
C GLN A 53 -8.37 -9.65 -3.59
N GLY A 54 -8.51 -8.41 -4.04
CA GLY A 54 -7.75 -7.91 -5.17
C GLY A 54 -6.26 -7.96 -4.83
N ILE A 55 -5.46 -8.50 -5.75
CA ILE A 55 -4.00 -8.51 -5.69
C ILE A 55 -3.54 -7.15 -5.18
N ARG A 56 -2.93 -7.12 -3.98
CA ARG A 56 -2.41 -5.88 -3.39
C ARG A 56 -1.58 -5.21 -4.48
N LYS A 57 -1.97 -4.01 -4.92
CA LYS A 57 -1.16 -3.24 -5.87
C LYS A 57 0.23 -3.16 -5.27
N GLN A 58 1.17 -3.90 -5.86
CA GLN A 58 2.52 -3.97 -5.37
C GLN A 58 3.04 -2.54 -5.48
N ARG A 59 3.24 -1.86 -4.35
CA ARG A 59 3.90 -0.56 -4.37
C ARG A 59 5.24 -0.80 -5.03
N GLY A 60 5.45 -0.20 -6.20
CA GLY A 60 6.66 -0.42 -6.98
C GLY A 60 7.87 -0.17 -6.10
N ARG A 61 8.68 -1.22 -5.88
CA ARG A 61 10.02 -1.02 -5.31
C ARG A 61 10.88 -0.40 -6.39
N LYS A 62 11.76 0.54 -6.01
CA LYS A 62 12.83 0.95 -6.93
C LYS A 62 13.62 -0.32 -7.31
N PRO A 63 13.94 -0.53 -8.60
CA PRO A 63 14.78 -1.66 -8.98
C PRO A 63 16.10 -1.55 -8.22
N ALA A 64 16.46 -2.60 -7.50
CA ALA A 64 17.80 -2.69 -6.93
C ALA A 64 18.77 -2.95 -8.09
N LYS A 65 19.83 -2.14 -8.21
CA LYS A 65 20.92 -2.46 -9.14
C LYS A 65 21.43 -3.85 -8.84
N THR A 66 21.45 -4.72 -9.84
CA THR A 66 21.89 -6.11 -9.66
C THR A 66 23.40 -6.17 -9.41
N LEU A 67 23.90 -7.21 -8.73
CA LEU A 67 25.34 -7.41 -8.56
C LEU A 67 26.07 -7.47 -9.92
N ALA A 68 25.38 -7.98 -10.97
CA ALA A 68 25.89 -8.03 -12.33
C ALA A 68 26.12 -6.62 -12.94
N GLU A 69 25.22 -5.67 -12.68
CA GLU A 69 25.40 -4.28 -13.10
C GLU A 69 26.61 -3.63 -12.44
N TYR A 70 26.79 -3.84 -11.12
CA TYR A 70 27.98 -3.33 -10.42
C TYR A 70 29.28 -3.94 -10.95
N LYS A 71 29.30 -5.23 -11.29
CA LYS A 71 30.49 -5.87 -11.88
C LYS A 71 30.84 -5.26 -13.25
N ARG A 72 29.83 -4.97 -14.09
CA ARG A 72 30.05 -4.32 -15.39
C ARG A 72 30.55 -2.89 -15.22
N GLU A 73 29.93 -2.14 -14.32
CA GLU A 73 30.33 -0.76 -14.02
C GLU A 73 31.76 -0.68 -13.47
N ASN A 74 32.12 -1.54 -12.50
CA ASN A 74 33.48 -1.59 -11.97
C ASN A 74 34.51 -1.95 -13.04
N LYS A 75 34.18 -2.88 -13.95
CA LYS A 75 35.07 -3.20 -15.08
C LYS A 75 35.28 -1.98 -15.98
N ARG A 76 34.23 -1.23 -16.30
CA ARG A 76 34.33 0.01 -17.08
C ARG A 76 35.19 1.05 -16.38
N LEU A 77 34.93 1.29 -15.09
CA LEU A 77 35.67 2.24 -14.27
C LEU A 77 37.14 1.87 -14.10
N GLN A 78 37.47 0.58 -14.03
CA GLN A 78 38.87 0.12 -14.00
C GLN A 78 39.60 0.46 -15.30
N MET A 79 38.98 0.19 -16.45
CA MET A 79 39.58 0.53 -17.76
C MET A 79 39.71 2.05 -17.93
N GLU A 80 38.72 2.84 -17.52
CA GLU A 80 38.79 4.30 -17.56
C GLU A 80 39.93 4.84 -16.68
N ASN A 81 40.08 4.31 -15.46
CA ASN A 81 41.17 4.72 -14.57
C ASN A 81 42.56 4.36 -15.11
N GLU A 82 42.70 3.20 -15.76
CA GLU A 82 43.96 2.79 -16.40
C GLU A 82 44.33 3.73 -17.53
N LEU A 83 43.38 4.03 -18.43
CA LEU A 83 43.58 5.00 -19.52
C LEU A 83 43.96 6.39 -18.99
N LEU A 84 43.34 6.84 -17.89
CA LEU A 84 43.67 8.11 -17.27
C LEU A 84 45.08 8.11 -16.66
N ARG A 85 45.51 6.99 -16.07
CA ARG A 85 46.89 6.85 -15.56
C ARG A 85 47.91 6.88 -16.68
N ASP A 86 47.67 6.14 -17.76
CA ASP A 86 48.53 6.12 -18.93
C ASP A 86 48.63 7.51 -19.58
N PHE A 87 47.51 8.22 -19.64
CA PHE A 87 47.46 9.60 -20.10
C PHE A 87 48.28 10.54 -19.22
N LEU A 88 48.17 10.44 -17.89
CA LEU A 88 48.96 11.28 -16.96
C LEU A 88 50.46 10.95 -17.03
N GLN A 89 50.79 9.66 -17.15
CA GLN A 89 52.17 9.20 -17.29
C GLN A 89 52.81 9.70 -18.59
N SER A 90 52.10 9.62 -19.72
CA SER A 90 52.57 10.12 -21.02
C SER A 90 52.70 11.66 -21.06
N THR A 91 51.88 12.38 -20.30
CA THR A 91 51.97 13.85 -20.18
C THR A 91 52.95 14.32 -19.10
N GLY A 92 53.68 13.40 -18.47
CA GLY A 92 54.75 13.70 -17.51
C GLY A 92 54.28 14.28 -16.17
N ARG A 93 52.97 14.25 -15.90
CA ARG A 93 52.41 14.68 -14.61
C ARG A 93 52.39 13.48 -13.67
N LYS A 94 53.40 13.40 -12.80
CA LYS A 94 53.40 12.51 -11.63
C LYS A 94 52.62 13.13 -10.48
#